data_AF-Q79CP3-F1
#
_entry.id   AF-Q79CP3-F1
#
_cell.length_a   1.000
_cell.length_b   1.000
_cell.length_c   1.000
_cell.angle_alpha   90.00
_cell.angle_beta   90.00
_cell.angle_gamma   90.00
#
_symmetry.space_group_name_H-M   'P 1'
#
loop_
_entity.id
_entity.type
_entity.pdbx_description
1 polymer ?
#
loop_
_entity_poly.entity_id
_entity_poly.type
_entity_poly.pdbx_seq_one_letter_code
_entity_poly.pdbx_strand_id
1 'polypeptide(L)'
;MSDGSISQAEIDALLSGVEMGAGDSPAAGASFSGGGLSSAQSELLQSFCQANVGSFCPSLESLTGKTVSISPPRVEISSKEEFSRVIPDMLVATVIDFEGEFAGDHLFLMAPE
;
A
#
# COMPACT_ATOMS: atom_id res chain seq x y z
N MET A 1 -13.77 55.10 -0.92
CA MET A 1 -12.70 54.11 -0.72
C MET A 1 -13.30 53.05 0.20
N SER A 2 -13.92 52.03 -0.40
CA SER A 2 -14.50 50.92 0.37
C SER A 2 -13.38 49.94 0.67
N ASP A 3 -13.16 49.73 1.97
CA ASP A 3 -12.16 48.86 2.56
C ASP A 3 -12.28 47.44 1.99
N GLY A 4 -11.31 47.04 1.17
CA GLY A 4 -11.23 45.72 0.54
C GLY A 4 -10.71 44.66 1.50
N SER A 5 -11.21 44.62 2.73
CA SER A 5 -10.92 43.55 3.68
C SER A 5 -11.79 42.34 3.33
N ILE A 6 -11.19 41.40 2.61
CA ILE A 6 -11.75 40.07 2.37
C ILE A 6 -12.12 39.43 3.71
N SER A 7 -13.30 38.82 3.80
CA SER A 7 -13.77 38.23 5.05
C SER A 7 -13.00 36.93 5.35
N GLN A 8 -12.88 36.56 6.64
CA GLN A 8 -12.19 35.31 7.02
C GLN A 8 -12.84 34.06 6.40
N ALA A 9 -14.16 34.11 6.14
CA ALA A 9 -14.86 33.05 5.42
C ALA A 9 -14.43 32.96 3.94
N GLU A 10 -14.12 34.08 3.29
CA GLU A 10 -13.55 34.09 1.94
C GLU A 10 -12.09 33.62 1.93
N ILE A 11 -11.31 33.91 2.98
CA ILE A 11 -9.94 33.40 3.13
C ILE A 11 -9.94 31.88 3.27
N ASP A 12 -10.83 31.32 4.10
CA ASP A 12 -10.97 29.87 4.26
C ASP A 12 -11.43 29.19 2.96
N ALA A 13 -12.32 29.84 2.19
CA ALA A 13 -12.75 29.34 0.89
C ALA A 13 -11.62 29.35 -0.16
N LEU A 14 -10.72 30.35 -0.11
CA LEU A 14 -9.54 30.40 -0.97
C LEU A 14 -8.48 29.37 -0.57
N LEU A 15 -8.25 29.15 0.73
CA LEU A 15 -7.31 28.14 1.23
C LEU A 15 -7.78 26.71 0.95
N SER A 16 -9.07 26.44 1.10
CA SER A 16 -9.67 25.13 0.78
C SER A 16 -9.83 24.90 -0.73
N GLY A 17 -9.97 25.96 -1.53
CA GLY A 17 -10.08 25.90 -2.99
C GLY A 17 -8.74 25.86 -3.75
N VAL A 18 -7.61 26.14 -3.09
CA VAL A 18 -6.26 26.20 -3.71
C VAL A 18 -5.52 24.86 -3.70
N GLU A 19 -6.08 23.80 -3.11
CA GLU A 19 -5.52 22.45 -3.26
C GLU A 19 -6.20 21.63 -4.37
N MET A 20 -6.67 22.30 -5.42
CA MET A 20 -7.07 21.64 -6.66
C MET A 20 -6.51 22.37 -7.88
N GLY A 21 -5.35 21.94 -8.37
CA GLY A 21 -4.94 22.25 -9.74
C GLY A 21 -3.45 22.21 -10.08
N ALA A 22 -2.87 21.02 -10.17
CA ALA A 22 -1.91 20.67 -11.23
C ALA A 22 -2.10 19.15 -11.46
N GLY A 23 -2.61 18.66 -12.58
CA GLY A 23 -2.15 18.92 -13.94
C GLY A 23 -1.49 17.65 -14.48
N ASP A 24 -2.33 16.71 -14.91
CA ASP A 24 -2.07 15.56 -15.79
C ASP A 24 -1.11 14.44 -15.31
N SER A 25 -1.67 13.44 -14.64
CA SER A 25 -1.17 12.06 -14.57
C SER A 25 -2.36 11.11 -14.31
N PRO A 26 -2.37 9.91 -14.90
CA PRO A 26 -3.59 9.12 -15.08
C PRO A 26 -4.15 8.66 -13.73
N ALA A 27 -5.48 8.68 -13.63
CA ALA A 27 -6.31 8.05 -12.61
C ALA A 27 -5.70 8.04 -11.20
N ALA A 28 -6.02 9.08 -10.44
CA ALA A 28 -5.90 9.06 -8.98
C ALA A 28 -6.49 7.74 -8.46
N GLY A 29 -5.61 6.84 -8.03
CA GLY A 29 -5.97 5.68 -7.24
C GLY A 29 -6.81 6.15 -6.06
N ALA A 30 -7.81 5.35 -5.69
CA ALA A 30 -8.62 5.60 -4.52
C ALA A 30 -7.71 5.96 -3.34
N SER A 31 -7.67 7.26 -3.01
CA SER A 31 -6.91 7.74 -1.88
C SER A 31 -7.57 7.14 -0.65
N PHE A 32 -6.93 6.15 -0.04
CA PHE A 32 -7.35 5.58 1.24
C PHE A 32 -7.36 6.73 2.26
N SER A 33 -8.52 7.34 2.44
CA SER A 33 -8.72 8.43 3.39
C SER A 33 -8.67 7.86 4.81
N GLY A 34 -7.48 7.88 5.42
CA GLY A 34 -7.30 7.96 6.87
C GLY A 34 -7.75 6.78 7.74
N GLY A 35 -8.07 5.62 7.18
CA GLY A 35 -8.35 4.41 7.95
C GLY A 35 -7.67 3.23 7.30
N GLY A 36 -6.72 2.60 7.99
CA GLY A 36 -6.14 1.33 7.56
C GLY A 36 -7.20 0.22 7.44
N LEU A 37 -6.76 -1.00 7.19
CA LEU A 37 -7.66 -2.15 7.17
C LEU A 37 -8.36 -2.32 8.53
N SER A 38 -9.67 -2.54 8.53
CA SER A 38 -10.39 -2.99 9.73
C SER A 38 -9.90 -4.37 10.18
N SER A 39 -10.17 -4.76 11.42
CA SER A 39 -9.78 -6.10 11.92
C SER A 39 -10.32 -7.23 11.05
N ALA A 40 -11.59 -7.14 10.64
CA ALA A 40 -12.21 -8.12 9.74
C ALA A 40 -11.52 -8.17 8.36
N GLN A 41 -11.15 -7.01 7.79
CA GLN A 41 -10.42 -6.98 6.52
C GLN A 41 -9.02 -7.57 6.64
N SER A 42 -8.31 -7.30 7.74
CA SER A 42 -7.00 -7.89 8.02
C SER A 42 -7.07 -9.42 8.17
N GLU A 43 -8.10 -9.94 8.85
CA GLU A 43 -8.32 -11.39 8.98
C GLU A 43 -8.64 -12.06 7.64
N LEU A 44 -9.43 -11.39 6.79
CA LEU A 44 -9.71 -11.86 5.43
C LEU A 44 -8.44 -11.87 4.58
N LEU A 45 -7.64 -10.82 4.64
CA LEU A 45 -6.37 -10.74 3.91
C LEU A 45 -5.38 -11.81 4.39
N GLN A 46 -5.30 -12.04 5.70
CA GLN A 46 -4.45 -13.10 6.26
C GLN A 46 -4.91 -14.48 5.78
N SER A 47 -6.22 -14.73 5.76
CA SER A 47 -6.80 -15.98 5.26
C SER A 47 -6.52 -16.18 3.77
N PHE A 48 -6.63 -15.11 2.97
CA PHE A 48 -6.26 -15.11 1.56
C PHE A 48 -4.78 -15.47 1.36
N CYS A 49 -3.87 -14.81 2.07
CA CYS A 49 -2.44 -15.11 2.02
C CYS A 49 -2.15 -16.56 2.44
N GLN A 50 -2.80 -17.04 3.51
CA GLN A 50 -2.64 -18.41 4.01
C GLN A 50 -3.12 -19.46 2.99
N ALA A 51 -4.18 -19.19 2.23
CA ALA A 51 -4.66 -20.09 1.18
C ALA A 51 -3.64 -20.22 0.03
N ASN A 52 -2.94 -19.12 -0.32
CA ASN A 52 -1.93 -19.12 -1.37
C ASN A 52 -0.65 -19.89 -1.01
N VAL A 53 -0.33 -20.04 0.28
CA VAL A 53 0.84 -20.82 0.71
C VAL A 53 0.80 -22.26 0.16
N GLY A 54 -0.39 -22.86 0.09
CA GLY A 54 -0.58 -24.23 -0.40
C GLY A 54 -0.20 -24.42 -1.87
N SER A 55 -0.33 -23.38 -2.70
CA SER A 55 0.10 -23.43 -4.11
C SER A 55 1.55 -22.99 -4.31
N PHE A 56 2.06 -22.10 -3.46
CA PHE A 56 3.43 -21.57 -3.56
C PHE A 56 4.50 -22.60 -3.21
N CYS A 57 4.34 -23.34 -2.09
CA CYS A 57 5.32 -24.35 -1.70
C CYS A 57 5.62 -25.35 -2.84
N PRO A 58 4.66 -26.12 -3.38
CA PRO A 58 4.96 -27.10 -4.43
C PRO A 58 5.49 -26.45 -5.72
N SER A 59 5.04 -25.24 -6.05
CA SER A 59 5.54 -24.50 -7.22
C SER A 59 7.01 -24.12 -7.05
N LEU A 60 7.40 -23.60 -5.89
CA LEU A 60 8.79 -23.26 -5.58
C LEU A 60 9.67 -24.51 -5.49
N GLU A 61 9.16 -25.60 -4.91
CA GLU A 61 9.87 -26.88 -4.90
C GLU A 61 10.13 -27.39 -6.32
N SER A 62 9.14 -27.30 -7.21
CA SER A 62 9.28 -27.69 -8.61
C SER A 62 10.27 -26.80 -9.38
N LEU A 63 10.32 -25.51 -9.09
CA LEU A 63 11.22 -24.56 -9.78
C LEU A 63 12.66 -24.65 -9.28
N THR A 64 12.86 -24.93 -7.99
CA THR A 64 14.18 -24.88 -7.34
C THR A 64 14.80 -26.25 -7.08
N GLY A 65 14.01 -27.32 -7.11
CA GLY A 65 14.43 -28.68 -6.75
C GLY A 65 14.75 -28.85 -5.27
N LYS A 66 14.39 -27.88 -4.42
CA LYS A 66 14.63 -27.90 -2.97
C LYS A 66 13.30 -28.03 -2.23
N THR A 67 13.31 -28.66 -1.05
CA THR A 67 12.15 -28.65 -0.15
C THR A 67 11.90 -27.25 0.38
N VAL A 68 10.66 -26.79 0.32
CA VAL A 68 10.26 -25.44 0.74
C VAL A 68 9.13 -25.56 1.76
N SER A 69 9.31 -24.93 2.91
CA SER A 69 8.26 -24.76 3.91
C SER A 69 8.04 -23.28 4.19
N ILE A 70 6.79 -22.85 4.15
CA ILE A 70 6.38 -21.47 4.42
C ILE A 70 5.57 -21.48 5.71
N SER A 71 6.00 -20.67 6.69
CA SER A 71 5.27 -20.45 7.94
C SER A 71 3.98 -19.66 7.68
N PRO A 72 2.96 -19.78 8.56
CA PRO A 72 1.73 -18.99 8.44
C PRO A 72 2.00 -17.49 8.30
N PRO A 73 1.46 -16.82 7.27
CA PRO A 73 1.68 -15.40 7.07
C PRO A 73 0.96 -14.59 8.17
N ARG A 74 1.49 -13.39 8.42
CA ARG A 74 0.90 -12.41 9.33
C ARG A 74 0.63 -11.13 8.55
N VAL A 75 -0.45 -10.45 8.91
CA VAL A 75 -0.81 -9.15 8.36
C VAL A 75 -0.63 -8.10 9.44
N GLU A 76 0.09 -7.04 9.10
CA GLU A 76 0.33 -5.88 9.95
C GLU A 76 0.11 -4.61 9.13
N ILE A 77 -0.49 -3.59 9.77
CA ILE A 77 -0.69 -2.28 9.18
C ILE A 77 0.39 -1.38 9.75
N SER A 78 1.21 -0.81 8.88
CA SER A 78 2.31 0.08 9.27
C SER A 78 2.34 1.31 8.36
N SER A 79 2.83 2.42 8.92
CA SER A 79 3.10 3.63 8.14
C SER A 79 4.37 3.48 7.29
N LYS A 80 4.53 4.33 6.28
CA LYS A 80 5.73 4.35 5.44
C LYS A 80 6.98 4.64 6.26
N GLU A 81 6.87 5.52 7.25
CA GLU A 81 7.97 5.94 8.13
C GLU A 81 8.42 4.81 9.07
N GLU A 82 7.49 3.99 9.55
CA GLU A 82 7.80 2.79 10.36
C GLU A 82 8.40 1.70 9.50
N PHE A 83 7.80 1.43 8.33
CA PHE A 83 8.29 0.43 7.39
C PHE A 83 9.73 0.71 6.93
N SER A 84 10.06 1.97 6.65
CA SER A 84 11.42 2.39 6.25
C SER A 84 12.47 2.16 7.35
N ARG A 85 12.08 1.98 8.62
CA ARG A 85 13.03 1.72 9.72
C ARG A 85 13.35 0.24 9.88
N VAL A 86 12.49 -0.65 9.38
CA VAL A 86 12.64 -2.10 9.53
C VAL A 86 13.20 -2.77 8.28
N ILE A 87 13.13 -2.09 7.12
CA ILE A 87 13.65 -2.61 5.86
C ILE A 87 15.18 -2.49 5.82
N PRO A 88 15.92 -3.51 5.34
CA PRO A 88 17.37 -3.45 5.21
C PRO A 88 17.82 -2.47 4.10
N ASP A 89 19.06 -1.98 4.20
CA ASP A 89 19.64 -1.04 3.24
C ASP A 89 19.75 -1.61 1.81
N MET A 90 19.90 -2.93 1.68
CA MET A 90 19.98 -3.63 0.40
C MET A 90 18.96 -4.76 0.34
N LEU A 91 18.17 -4.76 -0.73
CA LEU A 91 17.10 -5.72 -0.97
C LEU A 91 16.88 -5.91 -2.46
N VAL A 92 16.24 -7.03 -2.80
CA VAL A 92 15.67 -7.26 -4.13
C VAL A 92 14.17 -7.06 -4.02
N ALA A 93 13.63 -6.13 -4.80
CA ALA A 93 12.19 -5.86 -4.88
C ALA A 93 11.62 -6.34 -6.21
N THR A 94 10.56 -7.13 -6.14
CA THR A 94 9.75 -7.51 -7.31
C THR A 94 8.37 -6.87 -7.15
N VAL A 95 8.01 -5.99 -8.09
CA VAL A 95 6.68 -5.37 -8.16
C VAL A 95 5.79 -6.23 -9.04
N ILE A 96 4.65 -6.65 -8.52
CA ILE A 96 3.63 -7.38 -9.28
C ILE A 96 2.27 -6.84 -8.88
N ASP A 97 1.70 -5.98 -9.72
CA ASP A 97 0.42 -5.36 -9.44
C ASP A 97 -0.70 -6.40 -9.34
N PHE A 98 -1.64 -6.17 -8.43
CA PHE A 98 -2.86 -6.96 -8.41
C PHE A 98 -3.72 -6.64 -9.64
N GLU A 99 -4.27 -7.68 -10.25
CA GLU A 99 -5.34 -7.50 -11.22
C GLU A 99 -6.69 -7.43 -10.50
N GLY A 100 -7.54 -6.46 -10.87
CA GLY A 100 -8.89 -6.31 -10.34
C GLY A 100 -9.07 -5.05 -9.48
N GLU A 101 -9.73 -5.19 -8.33
CA GLU A 101 -10.20 -4.06 -7.51
C GLU A 101 -9.22 -3.59 -6.43
N PHE A 102 -8.10 -4.29 -6.25
CA PHE A 102 -7.06 -3.85 -5.32
C PHE A 102 -6.24 -2.73 -5.95
N ALA A 103 -6.34 -1.53 -5.37
CA ALA A 103 -5.51 -0.39 -5.74
C ALA A 103 -4.24 -0.35 -4.90
N GLY A 104 -3.11 -0.08 -5.54
CA GLY A 104 -1.80 0.08 -4.90
C GLY A 104 -0.75 -0.89 -5.45
N ASP A 105 0.51 -0.65 -5.04
CA ASP A 105 1.64 -1.48 -5.44
C ASP A 105 1.69 -2.75 -4.58
N HIS A 106 1.99 -3.88 -5.22
CA HIS A 106 2.25 -5.12 -4.50
C HIS A 106 3.70 -5.56 -4.71
N LEU A 107 4.40 -5.66 -3.59
CA LEU A 107 5.86 -5.74 -3.55
C LEU A 107 6.30 -6.99 -2.81
N PHE A 108 7.07 -7.83 -3.48
CA PHE A 108 7.84 -8.89 -2.84
C PHE A 108 9.24 -8.39 -2.55
N LEU A 109 9.65 -8.48 -1.29
CA LEU A 109 10.95 -8.06 -0.82
C LEU A 109 11.76 -9.27 -0.36
N MET A 110 12.96 -9.39 -0.89
CA MET A 110 13.89 -10.47 -0.54
C MET A 110 15.20 -9.86 -0.07
N ALA A 111 15.75 -10.43 1.00
CA ALA A 111 17.14 -10.19 1.35
C ALA A 111 18.03 -10.72 0.21
N PRO A 112 19.16 -10.07 -0.06
CA PRO A 112 20.08 -10.49 -1.12
C PRO A 112 20.81 -11.82 -0.83
N GLU A 113 20.72 -12.33 0.41
CA GLU A 113 21.39 -13.56 0.89
C GLU A 113 20.42 -14.47 1.65
#